data_AF-D7MFV5-F1
#
_entry.id   AF-D7MFV5-F1
#
_cell.length_a   1.000
_cell.length_b   1.000
_cell.length_c   1.000
_cell.angle_alpha   90.00
_cell.angle_beta   90.00
_cell.angle_gamma   90.00
#
_symmetry.space_group_name_H-M   'P 1'
#
loop_
_entity.id
_entity.type
_entity.pdbx_description
1 polymer ?
#
loop_
_entity_poly.entity_id
_entity_poly.type
_entity_poly.pdbx_seq_one_letter_code
_entity_poly.pdbx_strand_id
1 'polypeptide(L)'
;MSQLIINRMFKPSVCKKFLRQTNVRLFSSATHTSGLESDDKSSKVNQPFSSKPAFPFLLIDYILNNPNSSSDGRVTTNDYCSNEKEVLIKDKDLKEEVCDAMTVGFSRDGLRVKLCDNYDDSLCSPTIFYKPTDPELEDVTVYLPPLATGSQIQSLAMSSLPKRDKNWVVVVKLLGSQLSMCRPFGSRKWINIKTKPQNINPLSSIMFSKKDKKFYIPTPGGNILCYLDPYSEDDDQIDFLDLDFDDLPESVFQELADVSTCSRTDHLVESPTGQLFLVKWYGEDFEDIDNCTLYHVTKKFMVFREEEQPSKYSKKMIYTEDIGDLCIFVGHSEAFCVPANSSPGLKPNCIYFVGYNFGVYDLTTKTCTMFLTEDENPLRKLEFPYWPPPASSPPASN
;
A
#
# COMPACT_ATOMS: atom_id res chain seq x y z
N MET A 1 -58.68 -19.31 -6.24
CA MET A 1 -57.57 -19.28 -5.27
C MET A 1 -56.34 -18.77 -6.01
N SER A 2 -56.28 -17.46 -6.26
CA SER A 2 -55.71 -16.39 -5.41
C SER A 2 -54.24 -16.11 -5.77
N GLN A 3 -54.07 -15.19 -6.72
CA GLN A 3 -52.90 -14.35 -6.95
C GLN A 3 -52.51 -13.58 -5.69
N LEU A 4 -51.21 -13.43 -5.45
CA LEU A 4 -50.66 -12.36 -4.61
C LEU A 4 -49.38 -11.82 -5.24
N ILE A 5 -49.59 -10.74 -6.00
CA ILE A 5 -48.59 -9.72 -6.33
C ILE A 5 -48.35 -8.92 -5.04
N ILE A 6 -47.11 -8.79 -4.58
CA ILE A 6 -46.73 -7.77 -3.59
C ILE A 6 -45.68 -6.88 -4.22
N ASN A 7 -46.17 -5.82 -4.89
CA ASN A 7 -45.48 -4.56 -4.97
C ASN A 7 -45.45 -3.94 -3.57
N ARG A 8 -44.27 -3.61 -3.05
CA ARG A 8 -44.16 -2.54 -2.04
C ARG A 8 -42.89 -1.72 -2.25
N MET A 9 -43.13 -0.56 -2.84
CA MET A 9 -42.30 0.63 -2.84
C MET A 9 -41.62 0.87 -1.49
N PHE A 10 -40.29 0.85 -1.46
CA PHE A 10 -39.55 1.59 -0.44
C PHE A 10 -39.41 3.04 -0.90
N LYS A 11 -40.12 3.93 -0.21
CA LYS A 11 -40.00 5.39 -0.40
C LYS A 11 -38.58 5.87 -0.03
N PRO A 12 -37.99 6.86 -0.70
CA PRO A 12 -36.64 7.38 -0.45
C PRO A 12 -36.50 8.29 0.79
N SER A 13 -37.29 8.07 1.85
CA SER A 13 -37.44 9.05 2.94
C SER A 13 -37.04 8.57 4.34
N VAL A 14 -36.45 7.37 4.47
CA VAL A 14 -36.04 6.83 5.80
C VAL A 14 -34.53 6.88 6.04
N CYS A 15 -33.70 7.00 5.00
CA CYS A 15 -32.24 7.16 5.16
C CYS A 15 -31.79 8.59 5.53
N LYS A 16 -32.69 9.59 5.54
CA LYS A 16 -32.33 10.99 5.90
C LYS A 16 -32.31 11.30 7.39
N LYS A 17 -32.73 10.36 8.26
CA LYS A 17 -32.81 10.61 9.72
C LYS A 17 -31.71 9.95 10.56
N PHE A 18 -31.01 8.92 10.06
CA PHE A 18 -29.89 8.31 10.79
C PHE A 18 -28.60 9.14 10.77
N LEU A 19 -28.49 10.12 9.86
CA LEU A 19 -27.29 10.95 9.69
C LEU A 19 -27.46 12.41 10.14
N ARG A 20 -28.65 12.83 10.59
CA ARG A 20 -28.90 14.23 10.98
C ARG A 20 -28.61 14.57 12.45
N GLN A 21 -28.30 13.61 13.30
CA GLN A 21 -28.00 13.85 14.72
C GLN A 21 -26.66 13.28 15.21
N THR A 22 -25.84 12.70 14.33
CA THR A 22 -24.56 12.07 14.69
C THR A 22 -23.33 12.85 14.18
N ASN A 23 -23.56 13.98 13.51
CA ASN A 23 -22.49 14.88 13.12
C ASN A 23 -21.84 15.46 14.38
N VAL A 24 -20.51 15.47 14.39
CA VAL A 24 -19.56 15.95 15.41
C VAL A 24 -18.89 14.87 16.28
N ARG A 25 -19.42 13.64 16.45
CA ARG A 25 -18.81 12.64 17.36
C ARG A 25 -18.19 11.37 16.75
N LEU A 26 -18.27 11.16 15.44
CA LEU A 26 -17.69 9.97 14.79
C LEU A 26 -16.19 10.11 14.48
N PHE A 27 -15.67 11.34 14.44
CA PHE A 27 -14.31 11.65 13.94
C PHE A 27 -13.54 12.64 14.82
N SER A 28 -13.90 12.81 16.11
CA SER A 28 -13.14 13.68 17.03
C SER A 28 -12.89 13.01 18.39
N SER A 29 -11.62 12.91 18.77
CA SER A 29 -11.20 12.59 20.14
C SER A 29 -11.38 13.82 21.03
N ALA A 30 -12.24 13.74 22.04
CA ALA A 30 -12.36 14.79 23.05
C ALA A 30 -11.11 14.81 23.95
N THR A 31 -10.38 15.93 23.94
CA THR A 31 -9.46 16.31 25.02
C THR A 31 -10.30 16.65 26.26
N HIS A 32 -10.33 15.73 27.24
CA HIS A 32 -10.81 16.09 28.58
C HIS A 32 -9.66 16.69 29.38
N THR A 33 -9.71 18.02 29.54
CA THR A 33 -9.06 18.73 30.63
C THR A 33 -9.77 18.37 31.93
N SER A 34 -9.06 17.75 32.87
CA SER A 34 -9.43 17.76 34.28
C SER A 34 -8.19 18.07 35.10
N GLY A 35 -8.08 19.31 35.54
CA GLY A 35 -7.20 19.66 36.65
C GLY A 35 -7.85 19.21 37.96
N LEU A 36 -7.08 18.54 38.81
CA LEU A 36 -7.03 18.74 40.26
C LEU A 36 -5.83 17.94 40.81
N GLU A 37 -5.16 18.57 41.76
CA GLU A 37 -3.83 18.31 42.30
C GLU A 37 -3.69 16.94 42.99
N SER A 38 -2.53 16.29 42.85
CA SER A 38 -1.67 15.88 43.97
C SER A 38 -0.45 15.08 43.48
N ASP A 39 0.67 15.35 44.13
CA ASP A 39 2.01 14.82 43.88
C ASP A 39 2.08 13.29 44.00
N ASP A 40 2.70 12.60 43.03
CA ASP A 40 3.79 11.66 43.34
C ASP A 40 4.50 11.09 42.09
N LYS A 41 5.81 10.93 42.23
CA LYS A 41 6.78 10.48 41.22
C LYS A 41 6.52 9.04 40.77
N SER A 42 6.20 8.84 39.49
CA SER A 42 6.77 7.72 38.69
C SER A 42 6.62 8.03 37.18
N SER A 43 7.73 8.03 36.46
CA SER A 43 7.80 8.28 35.02
C SER A 43 7.20 7.10 34.25
N LYS A 44 5.88 7.12 34.02
CA LYS A 44 5.23 6.32 32.99
C LYS A 44 5.34 7.07 31.67
N VAL A 45 5.98 6.42 30.69
CA VAL A 45 6.03 6.85 29.29
C VAL A 45 4.59 6.84 28.75
N ASN A 46 4.00 8.03 28.63
CA ASN A 46 2.68 8.22 28.04
C ASN A 46 2.78 8.04 26.52
N GLN A 47 2.40 6.87 26.05
CA GLN A 47 2.13 6.61 24.63
C GLN A 47 0.74 7.16 24.32
N PRO A 48 0.55 8.13 23.40
CA PRO A 48 -0.78 8.59 23.04
C PRO A 48 -1.47 7.47 22.25
N PHE A 49 -2.55 6.93 22.83
CA PHE A 49 -3.47 6.04 22.13
C PHE A 49 -4.20 6.85 21.06
N SER A 50 -3.70 6.84 19.82
CA SER A 50 -4.46 7.24 18.64
C SER A 50 -5.60 6.25 18.47
N SER A 51 -6.84 6.68 18.75
CA SER A 51 -8.04 5.89 18.50
C SER A 51 -8.20 5.73 17.00
N LYS A 52 -7.84 4.56 16.47
CA LYS A 52 -8.05 4.22 15.05
C LYS A 52 -9.53 4.48 14.70
N PRO A 53 -9.84 5.17 13.59
CA PRO A 53 -11.21 5.27 13.14
C PRO A 53 -11.77 3.86 12.94
N ALA A 54 -12.96 3.58 13.49
CA ALA A 54 -13.55 2.25 13.44
C ALA A 54 -13.77 1.74 12.00
N PHE A 55 -13.88 2.66 11.05
CA PHE A 55 -14.09 2.39 9.63
C PHE A 55 -13.27 3.35 8.77
N PRO A 56 -11.97 3.09 8.58
CA PRO A 56 -11.06 4.02 7.89
C PRO A 56 -11.48 4.28 6.45
N PHE A 57 -11.96 3.26 5.72
CA PHE A 57 -12.33 3.42 4.31
C PHE A 57 -13.68 4.12 4.12
N LEU A 58 -14.56 4.18 5.13
CA LEU A 58 -15.76 5.02 5.06
C LEU A 58 -15.42 6.51 5.03
N LEU A 59 -14.34 6.92 5.72
CA LEU A 59 -13.83 8.29 5.62
C LEU A 59 -13.39 8.59 4.19
N ILE A 60 -12.63 7.67 3.58
CA ILE A 60 -12.14 7.83 2.21
C ILE A 60 -13.31 7.88 1.23
N ASP A 61 -14.28 6.97 1.34
CA ASP A 61 -15.49 6.97 0.52
C ASP A 61 -16.30 8.26 0.66
N TYR A 62 -16.44 8.77 1.90
CA TYR A 62 -17.11 10.04 2.16
C TYR A 62 -16.41 11.20 1.44
N ILE A 63 -15.09 11.28 1.52
CA ILE A 63 -14.29 12.31 0.86
C ILE A 63 -14.43 12.24 -0.68
N LEU A 64 -14.43 11.02 -1.24
CA LEU A 64 -14.54 10.81 -2.69
C LEU A 64 -15.93 11.21 -3.24
N ASN A 65 -17.00 10.91 -2.49
CA ASN A 65 -18.39 11.04 -2.96
C ASN A 65 -19.08 12.35 -2.57
N ASN A 66 -18.63 13.02 -1.50
CA ASN A 66 -19.35 14.15 -0.90
C ASN A 66 -18.52 15.46 -0.71
N PRO A 67 -17.61 15.83 -1.64
CA PRO A 67 -16.65 16.90 -1.38
C PRO A 67 -17.27 18.30 -1.20
N ASN A 68 -18.34 18.61 -1.95
CA ASN A 68 -19.01 19.92 -1.89
C ASN A 68 -20.11 20.00 -0.81
N SER A 69 -20.31 18.94 -0.03
CA SER A 69 -21.35 18.88 1.00
C SER A 69 -20.83 19.07 2.42
N SER A 70 -19.50 19.17 2.57
CA SER A 70 -18.87 19.56 3.82
C SER A 70 -19.23 21.03 4.06
N SER A 71 -20.31 21.26 4.81
CA SER A 71 -20.79 22.60 5.15
C SER A 71 -19.77 23.45 5.93
N ASP A 72 -18.63 22.85 6.30
CA ASP A 72 -17.50 23.46 7.00
C ASP A 72 -16.31 23.84 6.09
N GLY A 73 -16.34 23.52 4.79
CA GLY A 73 -15.28 23.89 3.83
C GLY A 73 -13.94 23.17 3.99
N ARG A 74 -13.87 22.08 4.78
CA ARG A 74 -12.61 21.35 5.06
C ARG A 74 -12.05 20.58 3.88
N VAL A 75 -12.90 20.22 2.92
CA VAL A 75 -12.55 19.48 1.71
C VAL A 75 -13.15 20.20 0.51
N THR A 76 -12.38 20.35 -0.56
CA THR A 76 -12.88 20.83 -1.86
C THR A 76 -12.38 19.93 -2.98
N THR A 77 -13.10 19.88 -4.09
CA THR A 77 -12.71 19.07 -5.24
C THR A 77 -12.63 19.91 -6.49
N ASN A 78 -11.56 19.72 -7.23
CA ASN A 78 -11.37 20.26 -8.56
C ASN A 78 -11.45 19.09 -9.54
N ASP A 79 -12.49 19.09 -10.37
CA ASP A 79 -12.62 18.18 -11.49
C ASP A 79 -12.00 18.88 -12.70
N TYR A 80 -10.80 18.47 -13.11
CA TYR A 80 -10.20 18.94 -14.36
C TYR A 80 -10.84 18.20 -15.55
N CYS A 81 -10.71 18.76 -16.74
CA CYS A 81 -11.10 18.03 -17.95
C CYS A 81 -10.18 16.81 -18.15
N SER A 82 -10.81 15.64 -18.33
CA SER A 82 -10.25 14.30 -18.57
C SER A 82 -9.57 13.62 -17.37
N ASN A 83 -10.18 12.55 -16.88
CA ASN A 83 -9.67 11.44 -16.04
C ASN A 83 -8.77 11.75 -14.81
N GLU A 84 -8.52 13.00 -14.48
CA GLU A 84 -7.77 13.45 -13.31
C GLU A 84 -8.71 14.25 -12.40
N LYS A 85 -8.74 13.87 -11.13
CA LYS A 85 -9.56 14.50 -10.10
C LYS A 85 -8.69 14.84 -8.91
N GLU A 86 -8.85 16.04 -8.37
CA GLU A 86 -8.08 16.48 -7.22
C GLU A 86 -9.01 16.78 -6.04
N VAL A 87 -8.62 16.29 -4.87
CA VAL A 87 -9.33 16.54 -3.62
C VAL A 87 -8.40 17.26 -2.66
N LEU A 88 -8.70 18.53 -2.43
CA LEU A 88 -7.97 19.42 -1.55
C LEU A 88 -8.47 19.27 -0.11
N ILE A 89 -7.58 18.83 0.78
CA ILE A 89 -7.85 18.68 2.21
C ILE A 89 -7.17 19.84 2.94
N LYS A 90 -7.99 20.77 3.46
CA LYS A 90 -7.51 22.00 4.10
C LYS A 90 -7.27 21.83 5.59
N ASP A 91 -8.04 20.95 6.22
CA ASP A 91 -7.95 20.71 7.66
C ASP A 91 -6.75 19.80 7.99
N LYS A 92 -5.87 20.29 8.88
CA LYS A 92 -4.62 19.60 9.25
C LYS A 92 -4.87 18.27 9.97
N ASP A 93 -5.89 18.19 10.82
CA ASP A 93 -6.19 16.99 11.58
C ASP A 93 -6.84 15.93 10.67
N LEU A 94 -7.73 16.37 9.78
CA LEU A 94 -8.33 15.53 8.75
C LEU A 94 -7.27 14.95 7.79
N LYS A 95 -6.25 15.73 7.43
CA LYS A 95 -5.12 15.25 6.64
C LYS A 95 -4.41 14.07 7.30
N GLU A 96 -4.16 14.17 8.61
CA GLU A 96 -3.54 13.08 9.38
C GLU A 96 -4.45 11.85 9.44
N GLU A 97 -5.76 12.06 9.66
CA GLU A 97 -6.75 10.99 9.67
C GLU A 97 -6.84 10.25 8.32
N VAL A 98 -6.80 10.98 7.20
CA VAL A 98 -6.80 10.40 5.84
C VAL A 98 -5.52 9.62 5.59
N CYS A 99 -4.36 10.16 5.96
CA CYS A 99 -3.09 9.45 5.87
C CYS A 99 -3.13 8.13 6.64
N ASP A 100 -3.62 8.17 7.88
CA ASP A 100 -3.71 6.99 8.74
C ASP A 100 -4.74 5.99 8.23
N ALA A 101 -5.89 6.46 7.74
CA ALA A 101 -6.94 5.62 7.14
C ALA A 101 -6.47 4.91 5.87
N MET A 102 -5.72 5.58 5.00
CA MET A 102 -5.15 4.97 3.79
C MET A 102 -3.99 4.02 4.12
N THR A 103 -3.23 4.30 5.18
CA THR A 103 -2.07 3.49 5.58
C THR A 103 -2.47 2.24 6.39
N VAL A 104 -3.63 2.26 7.07
CA VAL A 104 -4.07 1.15 7.92
C VAL A 104 -4.24 -0.16 7.16
N GLY A 105 -4.56 -0.12 5.85
CA GLY A 105 -4.65 -1.29 5.00
C GLY A 105 -3.34 -2.09 4.95
N PHE A 106 -2.20 -1.38 4.98
CA PHE A 106 -0.86 -2.01 4.99
C PHE A 106 -0.48 -2.56 6.38
N SER A 107 -1.15 -2.15 7.45
CA SER A 107 -0.94 -2.67 8.82
C SER A 107 -1.79 -3.93 9.09
N ARG A 108 -1.71 -4.91 8.18
CA ARG A 108 -2.57 -6.11 8.13
C ARG A 108 -2.65 -6.83 9.47
N ASP A 109 -3.85 -7.15 9.94
CA ASP A 109 -4.09 -7.96 11.15
C ASP A 109 -3.35 -7.48 12.40
N GLY A 110 -3.05 -6.17 12.48
CA GLY A 110 -2.30 -5.56 13.58
C GLY A 110 -0.77 -5.77 13.50
N LEU A 111 -0.27 -6.22 12.35
CA LEU A 111 1.15 -6.23 12.00
C LEU A 111 1.65 -4.79 11.80
N ARG A 112 2.78 -4.48 12.41
CA ARG A 112 3.54 -3.24 12.20
C ARG A 112 5.02 -3.57 12.18
N VAL A 113 5.74 -2.93 11.29
CA VAL A 113 7.21 -2.99 11.27
C VAL A 113 7.72 -1.61 11.62
N LYS A 114 8.74 -1.54 12.47
CA LYS A 114 9.47 -0.30 12.76
C LYS A 114 10.95 -0.54 12.65
N LEU A 115 11.69 0.48 12.24
CA LEU A 115 13.12 0.55 12.47
C LEU A 115 13.36 1.11 13.87
N CYS A 116 14.12 0.38 14.68
CA CYS A 116 14.60 0.89 15.95
C CYS A 116 16.07 1.29 15.79
N ASP A 117 16.35 2.56 16.08
CA ASP A 117 17.72 3.06 16.18
C ASP A 117 18.24 2.74 17.57
N ASN A 118 19.34 1.98 17.64
CA ASN A 118 20.09 1.86 18.88
C ASN A 118 21.00 3.08 18.98
N TYR A 119 20.75 3.95 19.97
CA TYR A 119 21.49 5.20 20.16
C TYR A 119 23.02 5.03 20.34
N ASP A 120 23.47 3.82 20.66
CA ASP A 120 24.87 3.53 21.01
C ASP A 120 25.67 2.87 19.89
N ASP A 121 25.02 2.40 18.83
CA ASP A 121 25.63 1.56 17.81
C ASP A 121 24.85 1.79 16.50
N SER A 122 25.48 2.36 15.46
CA SER A 122 24.90 2.78 14.16
C SER A 122 24.31 1.63 13.32
N LEU A 123 23.51 0.78 13.94
CA LEU A 123 22.94 -0.48 13.48
C LEU A 123 21.42 -0.35 13.52
N CYS A 124 20.80 -0.28 12.35
CA CYS A 124 19.34 -0.25 12.23
C CYS A 124 18.81 -1.68 12.38
N SER A 125 17.98 -1.91 13.40
CA SER A 125 17.36 -3.22 13.66
C SER A 125 15.86 -3.17 13.40
N PRO A 126 15.36 -3.86 12.36
CA PRO A 126 13.93 -3.94 12.12
C PRO A 126 13.24 -4.73 13.23
N THR A 127 12.19 -4.18 13.79
CA THR A 127 11.35 -4.84 14.80
C THR A 127 9.95 -5.02 14.24
N ILE A 128 9.48 -6.27 14.29
CA ILE A 128 8.14 -6.64 13.88
C ILE A 128 7.28 -6.74 15.14
N PHE A 129 6.20 -5.98 15.16
CA PHE A 129 5.15 -6.03 16.17
C PHE A 129 3.91 -6.64 15.54
N TYR A 130 3.38 -7.69 16.13
CA TYR A 130 2.16 -8.31 15.68
C TYR A 130 1.18 -8.40 16.83
N LYS A 131 0.07 -7.68 16.68
CA LYS A 131 -1.05 -7.68 17.62
C LYS A 131 -2.29 -8.24 16.92
N PRO A 132 -2.54 -9.56 17.04
CA PRO A 132 -3.69 -10.20 16.41
C PRO A 132 -5.02 -9.52 16.77
N THR A 133 -5.99 -9.61 15.87
CA THR A 133 -7.37 -9.20 16.19
C THR A 133 -8.10 -10.27 17.00
N ASP A 134 -7.68 -11.53 16.85
CA ASP A 134 -8.19 -12.66 17.61
C ASP A 134 -7.63 -12.63 19.04
N PRO A 135 -8.48 -12.49 20.08
CA PRO A 135 -8.04 -12.44 21.47
C PRO A 135 -7.42 -13.74 21.98
N GLU A 136 -7.58 -14.87 21.28
CA GLU A 136 -6.95 -16.14 21.64
C GLU A 136 -5.46 -16.21 21.23
N LEU A 137 -4.99 -15.31 20.37
CA LEU A 137 -3.60 -15.24 19.93
C LEU A 137 -2.80 -14.23 20.74
N GLU A 138 -1.61 -14.62 21.19
CA GLU A 138 -0.71 -13.73 21.92
C GLU A 138 -0.07 -12.66 21.02
N ASP A 139 0.14 -11.47 21.59
CA ASP A 139 0.97 -10.43 20.98
C ASP A 139 2.41 -10.94 20.80
N VAL A 140 2.97 -10.72 19.61
CA VAL A 140 4.33 -11.17 19.27
C VAL A 140 5.18 -9.97 18.87
N THR A 141 6.30 -9.79 19.56
CA THR A 141 7.37 -8.86 19.17
C THR A 141 8.59 -9.66 18.74
N VAL A 142 9.10 -9.36 17.55
CA VAL A 142 10.24 -10.06 16.95
C VAL A 142 11.31 -9.04 16.58
N TYR A 143 12.46 -9.17 17.23
CA TYR A 143 13.65 -8.38 16.94
C TYR A 143 14.44 -9.10 15.85
N LEU A 144 14.52 -8.49 14.66
CA LEU A 144 15.36 -9.00 13.59
C LEU A 144 16.81 -8.61 13.85
N PRO A 145 17.77 -9.35 13.26
CA PRO A 145 19.19 -9.02 13.42
C PRO A 145 19.47 -7.61 12.88
N PRO A 146 20.48 -6.90 13.42
CA PRO A 146 20.84 -5.60 12.89
C PRO A 146 21.36 -5.73 11.45
N LEU A 147 21.05 -4.72 10.63
CA LEU A 147 21.62 -4.56 9.29
C LEU A 147 22.91 -3.72 9.37
N ALA A 148 23.81 -3.90 8.39
CA ALA A 148 25.05 -3.14 8.33
C ALA A 148 24.79 -1.62 8.31
N THR A 149 25.69 -0.83 8.91
CA THR A 149 25.60 0.63 8.96
C THR A 149 25.40 1.22 7.56
N GLY A 150 24.40 2.10 7.42
CA GLY A 150 24.02 2.72 6.15
C GLY A 150 23.04 1.91 5.29
N SER A 151 22.63 0.72 5.73
CA SER A 151 21.57 -0.05 5.04
C SER A 151 20.24 0.69 5.11
N GLN A 152 19.61 0.89 3.96
CA GLN A 152 18.25 1.44 3.88
C GLN A 152 17.31 0.37 3.32
N ILE A 153 16.28 0.00 4.08
CA ILE A 153 15.29 -0.97 3.63
C ILE A 153 14.38 -0.31 2.61
N GLN A 154 14.51 -0.81 1.38
CA GLN A 154 13.59 -0.76 0.24
C GLN A 154 12.23 -1.32 0.66
N SER A 155 12.16 -2.64 0.61
CA SER A 155 10.96 -3.46 0.76
C SER A 155 11.12 -4.46 1.88
N LEU A 156 10.00 -4.91 2.47
CA LEU A 156 9.97 -6.08 3.34
C LEU A 156 8.75 -6.94 3.00
N ALA A 157 8.97 -8.26 2.89
CA ALA A 157 7.91 -9.24 2.73
C ALA A 157 8.13 -10.42 3.70
N MET A 158 7.03 -11.07 4.08
CA MET A 158 7.05 -12.16 5.07
C MET A 158 6.31 -13.37 4.54
N SER A 159 6.84 -14.57 4.76
CA SER A 159 6.16 -15.81 4.30
C SER A 159 4.90 -16.15 5.09
N SER A 160 4.78 -15.63 6.32
CA SER A 160 3.55 -15.67 7.10
C SER A 160 3.56 -14.62 8.21
N LEU A 161 2.39 -14.38 8.81
CA LEU A 161 2.29 -13.62 10.06
C LEU A 161 3.16 -14.25 11.16
N PRO A 162 3.71 -13.46 12.11
CA PRO A 162 4.57 -13.98 13.17
C PRO A 162 3.85 -15.00 14.03
N LYS A 163 4.35 -16.23 14.04
CA LYS A 163 3.94 -17.30 14.97
C LYS A 163 5.20 -17.96 15.53
N ARG A 164 5.24 -18.21 16.85
CA ARG A 164 6.43 -18.78 17.51
C ARG A 164 6.74 -20.20 17.03
N ASP A 165 5.73 -20.97 16.65
CA ASP A 165 5.85 -22.40 16.32
C ASP A 165 6.03 -22.70 14.82
N LYS A 166 6.31 -21.69 13.98
CA LYS A 166 6.49 -21.87 12.53
C LYS A 166 7.81 -21.31 12.03
N ASN A 167 8.44 -22.03 11.10
CA ASN A 167 9.57 -21.54 10.31
C ASN A 167 9.06 -20.57 9.23
N TRP A 168 8.84 -19.32 9.63
CA TRP A 168 8.57 -18.23 8.69
C TRP A 168 9.85 -17.44 8.41
N VAL A 169 9.83 -16.75 7.28
CA VAL A 169 10.98 -16.12 6.67
C VAL A 169 10.64 -14.67 6.37
N VAL A 170 11.63 -13.80 6.60
CA VAL A 170 11.57 -12.38 6.23
C VAL A 170 12.57 -12.14 5.13
N VAL A 171 12.13 -11.50 4.05
CA VAL A 171 13.01 -11.02 3.00
C VAL A 171 12.95 -9.51 2.99
N VAL A 172 14.12 -8.88 3.02
CA VAL A 172 14.28 -7.44 2.88
C VAL A 172 14.98 -7.13 1.57
N LYS A 173 14.50 -6.10 0.88
CA LYS A 173 15.20 -5.45 -0.22
C LYS A 173 15.87 -4.22 0.33
N LEU A 174 17.17 -4.09 0.14
CA LEU A 174 17.93 -2.91 0.53
C LEU A 174 18.16 -2.02 -0.70
N LEU A 175 18.44 -0.74 -0.44
CA LEU A 175 18.90 0.19 -1.47
C LEU A 175 20.10 -0.40 -2.24
N GLY A 176 20.11 -0.22 -3.56
CA GLY A 176 21.10 -0.85 -4.44
C GLY A 176 20.72 -2.26 -4.90
N SER A 177 19.44 -2.64 -4.80
CA SER A 177 18.90 -3.90 -5.33
C SER A 177 19.51 -5.16 -4.68
N GLN A 178 19.89 -5.05 -3.40
CA GLN A 178 20.40 -6.18 -2.61
C GLN A 178 19.25 -6.86 -1.86
N LEU A 179 19.29 -8.18 -1.77
CA LEU A 179 18.32 -8.96 -1.00
C LEU A 179 18.98 -9.68 0.16
N SER A 180 18.33 -9.62 1.31
CA SER A 180 18.74 -10.37 2.48
C SER A 180 17.54 -11.12 3.06
N MET A 181 17.77 -12.37 3.44
CA MET A 181 16.79 -13.25 4.03
C MET A 181 17.14 -13.51 5.49
N CYS A 182 16.13 -13.56 6.36
CA CYS A 182 16.29 -13.94 7.76
C CYS A 182 15.21 -14.93 8.20
N ARG A 183 15.62 -15.90 9.03
CA ARG A 183 14.74 -16.81 9.76
C ARG A 183 14.70 -16.37 11.23
N PRO A 184 13.62 -15.72 11.70
CA PRO A 184 13.63 -15.02 12.99
C PRO A 184 13.74 -15.93 14.22
N PHE A 185 13.23 -17.16 14.12
CA PHE A 185 13.31 -18.16 15.20
C PHE A 185 14.40 -19.23 14.95
N GLY A 186 15.16 -19.11 13.86
CA GLY A 186 16.26 -20.01 13.50
C GLY A 186 17.63 -19.39 13.78
N SER A 187 18.46 -19.27 12.74
CA SER A 187 19.84 -18.77 12.84
C SER A 187 19.98 -17.33 13.31
N ARG A 188 18.90 -16.52 13.27
CA ARG A 188 18.88 -15.09 13.61
C ARG A 188 20.05 -14.33 12.99
N LYS A 189 20.33 -14.61 11.72
CA LYS A 189 21.33 -13.93 10.90
C LYS A 189 20.72 -13.56 9.56
N TRP A 190 21.23 -12.49 8.96
CA TRP A 190 20.94 -12.16 7.57
C TRP A 190 21.77 -13.04 6.65
N ILE A 191 21.10 -13.67 5.69
CA ILE A 191 21.71 -14.40 4.57
C ILE A 191 21.55 -13.51 3.36
N ASN A 192 22.66 -13.03 2.81
CA ASN A 192 22.62 -12.23 1.59
C ASN A 192 22.40 -13.16 0.40
N ILE A 193 21.35 -12.89 -0.36
CA ILE A 193 21.03 -13.66 -1.56
C ILE A 193 21.96 -13.19 -2.68
N LYS A 194 22.53 -14.12 -3.45
CA LYS A 194 23.43 -13.79 -4.55
C LYS A 194 22.64 -13.22 -5.72
N THR A 195 22.49 -11.91 -5.74
CA THR A 195 21.76 -11.21 -6.80
C THR A 195 22.71 -10.34 -7.60
N LYS A 196 22.45 -10.24 -8.91
CA LYS A 196 23.05 -9.18 -9.72
C LYS A 196 22.10 -7.98 -9.64
N PRO A 197 22.56 -6.76 -9.32
CA PRO A 197 21.70 -5.59 -9.15
C PRO A 197 20.77 -5.34 -10.35
N GLN A 198 21.23 -5.65 -11.58
CA GLN A 198 20.43 -5.53 -12.80
C GLN A 198 19.16 -6.40 -12.85
N ASN A 199 19.08 -7.44 -12.01
CA ASN A 199 17.96 -8.38 -12.02
C ASN A 199 16.81 -7.91 -11.14
N ILE A 200 17.00 -6.92 -10.28
CA ILE A 200 15.99 -6.48 -9.32
C ILE A 200 15.63 -5.05 -9.60
N ASN A 201 14.34 -4.80 -9.84
CA ASN A 201 13.84 -3.45 -10.01
C ASN A 201 14.00 -2.67 -8.68
N PRO A 202 14.77 -1.56 -8.65
CA PRO A 202 14.98 -0.79 -7.43
C PRO A 202 13.69 -0.15 -6.91
N LEU A 203 12.67 0.02 -7.75
CA LEU A 203 11.42 0.71 -7.41
C LEU A 203 10.25 -0.25 -7.06
N SER A 204 10.36 -1.53 -7.39
CA SER A 204 9.29 -2.52 -7.15
C SER A 204 9.34 -3.17 -5.78
N SER A 205 8.19 -3.50 -5.19
CA SER A 205 8.09 -4.23 -3.92
C SER A 205 8.30 -5.74 -4.06
N ILE A 206 8.83 -6.35 -3.01
CA ILE A 206 8.81 -7.82 -2.84
C ILE A 206 7.38 -8.24 -2.51
N MET A 207 6.93 -9.36 -3.04
CA MET A 207 5.68 -10.00 -2.70
C MET A 207 5.92 -11.47 -2.34
N PHE A 208 5.21 -11.99 -1.34
CA PHE A 208 5.20 -13.41 -1.03
C PHE A 208 3.91 -14.06 -1.54
N SER A 209 4.06 -15.03 -2.44
CA SER A 209 2.92 -15.79 -2.92
C SER A 209 2.53 -16.88 -1.92
N LYS A 210 1.28 -16.86 -1.46
CA LYS A 210 0.76 -17.89 -0.56
C LYS A 210 0.47 -19.19 -1.32
N LYS A 211 -0.03 -19.06 -2.56
CA LYS A 211 -0.25 -20.17 -3.48
C LYS A 211 1.04 -20.90 -3.81
N ASP A 212 2.07 -20.18 -4.26
CA ASP A 212 3.31 -20.78 -4.76
C ASP A 212 4.36 -20.98 -3.65
N LYS A 213 4.14 -20.39 -2.46
CA LYS A 213 5.04 -20.39 -1.29
C LYS A 213 6.43 -19.82 -1.57
N LYS A 214 6.50 -18.82 -2.45
CA LYS A 214 7.73 -18.21 -2.96
C LYS A 214 7.68 -16.70 -2.85
N PHE A 215 8.84 -16.07 -2.71
CA PHE A 215 8.96 -14.62 -2.85
C PHE A 215 9.15 -14.27 -4.31
N TYR A 216 8.42 -13.29 -4.82
CA TYR A 216 8.52 -12.77 -6.18
C TYR A 216 8.95 -11.31 -6.18
N ILE A 217 9.79 -10.97 -7.16
CA ILE A 217 10.32 -9.62 -7.36
C ILE A 217 10.37 -9.35 -8.87
N PRO A 218 9.69 -8.31 -9.37
CA PRO A 218 9.81 -7.91 -10.77
C PRO A 218 11.22 -7.46 -11.12
N THR A 219 11.70 -7.89 -12.30
CA THR A 219 12.92 -7.34 -12.91
C THR A 219 12.65 -5.94 -13.48
N PRO A 220 13.68 -5.12 -13.74
CA PRO A 220 13.51 -3.89 -14.52
C PRO A 220 12.82 -4.20 -15.86
N GLY A 221 11.77 -3.45 -16.19
CA GLY A 221 10.94 -3.72 -17.38
C GLY A 221 9.71 -4.58 -17.11
N GLY A 222 9.66 -5.32 -15.99
CA GLY A 222 8.45 -6.00 -15.52
C GLY A 222 7.97 -7.14 -16.41
N ASN A 223 8.86 -7.71 -17.22
CA ASN A 223 8.56 -8.84 -18.11
C ASN A 223 9.09 -10.18 -17.57
N ILE A 224 9.87 -10.14 -16.49
CA ILE A 224 10.43 -11.32 -15.84
C ILE A 224 10.23 -11.13 -14.33
N LEU A 225 9.94 -12.22 -13.64
CA LEU A 225 9.93 -12.29 -12.19
C LEU A 225 11.16 -13.06 -11.72
N CYS A 226 11.93 -12.46 -10.82
CA CYS A 226 12.83 -13.20 -9.96
C CYS A 226 12.01 -13.87 -8.86
N TYR A 227 12.31 -15.12 -8.52
CA TYR A 227 11.72 -15.74 -7.36
C TYR A 227 12.74 -16.45 -6.47
N LEU A 228 12.45 -16.43 -5.18
CA LEU A 228 13.20 -17.10 -4.13
C LEU A 228 12.29 -18.11 -3.45
N ASP A 229 12.69 -19.37 -3.45
CA ASP A 229 12.06 -20.40 -2.63
C ASP A 229 12.73 -20.40 -1.24
N PRO A 230 12.05 -19.96 -0.18
CA PRO A 230 12.65 -19.91 1.16
C PRO A 230 12.84 -21.29 1.79
N TYR A 231 12.40 -22.36 1.14
CA TYR A 231 12.46 -23.74 1.62
C TYR A 231 13.34 -24.64 0.72
N SER A 232 14.02 -24.08 -0.28
CA SER A 232 15.02 -24.82 -1.07
C SER A 232 16.24 -25.20 -0.21
N GLU A 233 16.93 -26.27 -0.60
CA GLU A 233 18.23 -26.62 0.03
C GLU A 233 19.33 -25.61 -0.34
N ASP A 234 19.19 -24.96 -1.50
CA ASP A 234 20.03 -23.85 -1.97
C ASP A 234 19.42 -22.51 -1.54
N ASP A 235 19.75 -22.09 -0.30
CA ASP A 235 19.22 -20.88 0.36
C ASP A 235 19.62 -19.53 -0.28
N ASP A 236 20.50 -19.54 -1.29
CA ASP A 236 21.14 -18.34 -1.85
C ASP A 236 20.94 -18.14 -3.37
N GLN A 237 20.17 -19.02 -4.03
CA GLN A 237 19.91 -18.94 -5.46
C GLN A 237 18.53 -18.31 -5.77
N ILE A 238 18.49 -17.59 -6.89
CA ILE A 238 17.27 -16.99 -7.44
C ILE A 238 17.03 -17.60 -8.81
N ASP A 239 15.79 -17.99 -9.04
CA ASP A 239 15.31 -18.43 -10.34
C ASP A 239 14.46 -17.35 -11.01
N PHE A 240 14.19 -17.56 -12.30
CA PHE A 240 13.47 -16.62 -13.15
C PHE A 240 12.22 -17.26 -13.73
N LEU A 241 11.20 -16.44 -13.93
CA LEU A 241 9.95 -16.79 -14.58
C LEU A 241 9.54 -15.67 -15.53
N ASP A 242 9.27 -16.03 -16.78
CA ASP A 242 8.87 -15.07 -17.80
C ASP A 242 7.39 -14.68 -17.67
N LEU A 243 7.07 -13.43 -17.98
CA LEU A 243 5.70 -12.94 -18.09
C LEU A 243 5.39 -12.71 -19.56
N ASP A 244 4.55 -13.57 -20.11
CA ASP A 244 4.09 -13.49 -21.49
C ASP A 244 2.85 -12.57 -21.54
N PHE A 245 2.89 -11.50 -22.32
CA PHE A 245 1.78 -10.56 -22.45
C PHE A 245 1.04 -10.79 -23.76
N ASP A 246 -0.29 -10.76 -23.70
CA ASP A 246 -1.12 -10.68 -24.90
C ASP A 246 -1.02 -9.31 -25.56
N ASP A 247 -1.38 -9.27 -26.85
CA ASP A 247 -1.51 -8.01 -27.58
C ASP A 247 -2.48 -7.07 -26.86
N LEU A 248 -2.06 -5.82 -26.69
CA LEU A 248 -2.91 -4.79 -26.09
C LEU A 248 -4.03 -4.41 -27.06
N PRO A 249 -5.24 -4.08 -26.55
CA PRO A 249 -6.27 -3.46 -27.38
C PRO A 249 -5.80 -2.13 -28.00
N GLU A 250 -6.30 -1.78 -29.19
CA GLU A 250 -5.87 -0.59 -29.93
C GLU A 250 -5.98 0.72 -29.10
N SER A 251 -7.08 0.85 -28.34
CA SER A 251 -7.31 1.99 -27.44
C SER A 251 -6.24 2.15 -26.36
N VAL A 252 -5.62 1.05 -25.93
CA VAL A 252 -4.62 1.04 -24.86
C VAL A 252 -3.24 1.44 -25.38
N PHE A 253 -2.94 1.28 -26.67
CA PHE A 253 -1.68 1.74 -27.23
C PHE A 253 -1.55 3.26 -27.18
N GLN A 254 -2.63 4.00 -27.48
CA GLN A 254 -2.62 5.45 -27.35
C GLN A 254 -2.37 5.85 -25.90
N GLU A 255 -3.08 5.20 -24.97
CA GLU A 255 -2.91 5.42 -23.53
C GLU A 255 -1.50 5.10 -23.02
N LEU A 256 -0.81 4.13 -23.63
CA LEU A 256 0.58 3.78 -23.30
C LEU A 256 1.56 4.81 -23.87
N ALA A 257 1.28 5.35 -25.06
CA ALA A 257 2.08 6.42 -25.66
C ALA A 257 2.05 7.69 -24.79
N ASP A 258 0.88 8.02 -24.22
CA ASP A 258 0.67 9.19 -23.36
C ASP A 258 1.51 9.12 -22.07
N VAL A 259 1.83 7.91 -21.58
CA VAL A 259 2.66 7.68 -20.38
C VAL A 259 4.05 7.12 -20.68
N SER A 260 4.49 7.21 -21.94
CA SER A 260 5.75 6.62 -22.39
C SER A 260 6.99 7.31 -21.80
N THR A 261 6.87 8.58 -21.41
CA THR A 261 7.92 9.37 -20.74
C THR A 261 7.86 9.27 -19.22
N CYS A 262 6.76 8.73 -18.67
CA CYS A 262 6.59 8.58 -17.23
C CYS A 262 7.59 7.56 -16.65
N SER A 263 8.00 7.79 -15.41
CA SER A 263 8.64 6.73 -14.64
C SER A 263 7.61 5.64 -14.30
N ARG A 264 8.09 4.41 -14.12
CA ARG A 264 7.22 3.25 -13.95
C ARG A 264 7.72 2.31 -12.86
N THR A 265 6.81 1.91 -11.99
CA THR A 265 7.04 0.83 -11.03
C THR A 265 6.11 -0.35 -11.34
N ASP A 266 6.60 -1.56 -11.11
CA ASP A 266 5.87 -2.79 -11.39
C ASP A 266 5.59 -3.50 -10.04
N HIS A 267 4.34 -3.80 -9.71
CA HIS A 267 3.94 -4.41 -8.44
C HIS A 267 3.14 -5.70 -8.69
N LEU A 268 3.66 -6.83 -8.23
CA LEU A 268 2.94 -8.09 -8.28
C LEU A 268 2.05 -8.23 -7.04
N VAL A 269 0.82 -8.69 -7.25
CA VAL A 269 -0.21 -8.80 -6.20
C VAL A 269 -0.92 -10.14 -6.33
N GLU A 270 -1.13 -10.84 -5.22
CA GLU A 270 -1.96 -12.06 -5.17
C GLU A 270 -3.32 -11.74 -4.55
N SER A 271 -4.38 -12.11 -5.28
CA SER A 271 -5.75 -12.04 -4.79
C SER A 271 -6.04 -13.12 -3.75
N PRO A 272 -7.14 -12.99 -2.98
CA PRO A 272 -7.54 -14.01 -2.01
C PRO A 272 -7.75 -15.42 -2.59
N THR A 273 -8.03 -15.52 -3.90
CA THR A 273 -8.20 -16.78 -4.63
C THR A 273 -6.89 -17.37 -5.14
N GLY A 274 -5.76 -16.66 -4.98
CA GLY A 274 -4.45 -17.07 -5.46
C GLY A 274 -4.14 -16.65 -6.91
N GLN A 275 -5.03 -15.91 -7.57
CA GLN A 275 -4.77 -15.35 -8.90
C GLN A 275 -3.84 -14.13 -8.78
N LEU A 276 -2.84 -14.05 -9.66
CA LEU A 276 -1.88 -12.95 -9.68
C LEU A 276 -2.34 -11.77 -10.56
N PHE A 277 -1.97 -10.57 -10.14
CA PHE A 277 -2.12 -9.32 -10.88
C PHE A 277 -0.77 -8.60 -10.91
N LEU A 278 -0.33 -8.15 -12.09
CA LEU A 278 0.78 -7.21 -12.23
C LEU A 278 0.22 -5.81 -12.45
N VAL A 279 0.51 -4.92 -11.51
CA VAL A 279 0.12 -3.51 -11.58
C VAL A 279 1.31 -2.69 -12.01
N LYS A 280 1.22 -2.05 -13.18
CA LYS A 280 2.17 -1.05 -13.65
C LYS A 280 1.69 0.32 -13.22
N TRP A 281 2.44 0.98 -12.36
CA TRP A 281 2.15 2.32 -11.85
C TRP A 281 3.06 3.33 -12.53
N TYR A 282 2.44 4.29 -13.23
CA TYR A 282 3.11 5.35 -13.98
C TYR A 282 2.98 6.68 -13.24
N GLY A 283 4.09 7.38 -13.10
CA GLY A 283 4.12 8.72 -12.55
C GLY A 283 5.13 9.62 -13.26
N GLU A 284 4.96 10.92 -13.07
CA GLU A 284 5.78 11.94 -13.71
C GLU A 284 6.30 12.90 -12.65
N ASP A 285 7.53 13.37 -12.83
CA ASP A 285 8.12 14.36 -11.93
C ASP A 285 7.72 15.76 -12.39
N PHE A 286 7.16 16.53 -11.46
CA PHE A 286 6.75 17.92 -11.64
C PHE A 286 7.62 18.81 -10.75
N GLU A 287 8.27 19.81 -11.36
CA GLU A 287 9.01 20.83 -10.63
C GLU A 287 8.11 22.03 -10.36
N ASP A 288 7.87 22.31 -9.09
CA ASP A 288 7.35 23.61 -8.68
C ASP A 288 8.53 24.60 -8.65
N ILE A 289 8.62 25.43 -9.69
CA ILE A 289 9.68 26.42 -9.89
C ILE A 289 9.68 27.45 -8.76
N ASP A 290 8.53 27.79 -8.20
CA ASP A 290 8.40 28.81 -7.17
C ASP A 290 8.91 28.29 -5.81
N ASN A 291 8.72 27.00 -5.54
CA ASN A 291 9.12 26.35 -4.28
C ASN A 291 10.37 25.46 -4.38
N CYS A 292 11.04 25.42 -5.53
CA CYS A 292 12.20 24.55 -5.81
C CYS A 292 12.00 23.09 -5.33
N THR A 293 10.77 22.58 -5.43
CA THR A 293 10.40 21.26 -4.91
C THR A 293 9.98 20.34 -6.04
N LEU A 294 10.60 19.16 -6.10
CA LEU A 294 10.25 18.11 -7.06
C LEU A 294 9.13 17.24 -6.45
N TYR A 295 8.02 17.12 -7.17
CA TYR A 295 6.89 16.27 -6.83
C TYR A 295 6.78 15.14 -7.83
N HIS A 296 6.73 13.90 -7.34
CA HIS A 296 6.35 12.77 -8.17
C HIS A 296 4.83 12.66 -8.15
N VAL A 297 4.17 12.71 -9.32
CA VAL A 297 2.72 12.75 -9.47
C VAL A 297 2.23 11.51 -10.23
N THR A 298 1.22 10.84 -9.68
CA THR A 298 0.64 9.63 -10.25
C THR A 298 -0.22 9.96 -11.45
N LYS A 299 0.10 9.37 -12.60
CA LYS A 299 -0.64 9.59 -13.85
C LYS A 299 -1.57 8.44 -14.19
N LYS A 300 -1.11 7.20 -14.08
CA LYS A 300 -1.88 6.06 -14.56
C LYS A 300 -1.51 4.75 -13.89
N PHE A 301 -2.48 3.84 -13.87
CA PHE A 301 -2.23 2.43 -13.60
C PHE A 301 -2.67 1.58 -14.79
N MET A 302 -1.90 0.52 -15.06
CA MET A 302 -2.30 -0.56 -15.96
C MET A 302 -2.23 -1.87 -15.20
N VAL A 303 -3.26 -2.71 -15.34
CA VAL A 303 -3.36 -3.97 -14.61
C VAL A 303 -3.35 -5.12 -15.60
N PHE A 304 -2.54 -6.13 -15.30
CA PHE A 304 -2.50 -7.37 -16.06
C PHE A 304 -2.86 -8.52 -15.12
N ARG A 305 -3.86 -9.29 -15.48
CA ARG A 305 -4.35 -10.46 -14.72
C ARG A 305 -3.71 -11.73 -15.27
N GLU A 306 -3.27 -12.60 -14.36
CA GLU A 306 -2.79 -13.94 -14.70
C GLU A 306 -3.92 -14.77 -15.31
N GLU A 307 -3.65 -15.34 -16.49
CA GLU A 307 -4.45 -16.41 -17.08
C GLU A 307 -3.88 -17.76 -16.65
N GLU A 308 -4.75 -18.65 -16.14
CA GLU A 308 -4.33 -19.96 -15.70
C GLU A 308 -3.87 -20.81 -16.90
N GLN A 309 -2.57 -21.02 -16.99
CA GLN A 309 -1.95 -21.87 -18.00
C GLN A 309 -0.95 -22.85 -17.37
N PRO A 310 -0.80 -24.08 -17.90
CA PRO A 310 0.04 -25.12 -17.31
C PRO A 310 1.56 -24.92 -17.54
N SER A 311 2.05 -23.70 -17.75
CA SER A 311 3.48 -23.42 -17.95
C SER A 311 4.22 -23.34 -16.62
N LYS A 312 5.38 -24.00 -16.55
CA LYS A 312 6.26 -23.99 -15.36
C LYS A 312 7.19 -22.78 -15.33
N TYR A 313 7.54 -22.24 -16.49
CA TYR A 313 8.60 -21.24 -16.66
C TYR A 313 8.07 -19.88 -17.11
N SER A 314 6.80 -19.81 -17.50
CA SER A 314 6.15 -18.56 -17.84
C SER A 314 4.75 -18.47 -17.26
N LYS A 315 4.28 -17.24 -17.05
CA LYS A 315 2.89 -16.95 -16.73
C LYS A 315 2.35 -15.99 -17.78
N LYS A 316 1.16 -16.27 -18.29
CA LYS A 316 0.50 -15.40 -19.23
C LYS A 316 -0.29 -14.31 -18.51
N MET A 317 -0.09 -13.07 -18.90
CA MET A 317 -0.62 -11.88 -18.27
C MET A 317 -1.48 -11.10 -19.29
N ILE A 318 -2.75 -10.92 -18.98
CA ILE A 318 -3.73 -10.29 -19.87
C ILE A 318 -4.12 -8.93 -19.31
N TYR A 319 -4.03 -7.88 -20.12
CA TYR A 319 -4.49 -6.55 -19.75
C TYR A 319 -5.97 -6.58 -19.32
N THR A 320 -6.30 -5.91 -18.23
CA THR A 320 -7.68 -5.81 -17.74
C THR A 320 -7.96 -4.44 -17.11
N GLU A 321 -9.16 -3.94 -17.35
CA GLU A 321 -9.74 -2.75 -16.69
C GLU A 321 -10.81 -3.15 -15.66
N ASP A 322 -10.98 -4.46 -15.47
CA ASP A 322 -11.94 -5.04 -14.54
C ASP A 322 -11.27 -6.13 -13.69
N ILE A 323 -11.16 -5.86 -12.39
CA ILE A 323 -10.71 -6.82 -11.36
C ILE A 323 -11.89 -7.35 -10.52
N GLY A 324 -13.13 -7.05 -10.90
CA GLY A 324 -14.35 -7.51 -10.25
C GLY A 324 -14.61 -6.84 -8.91
N ASP A 325 -14.94 -7.64 -7.90
CA ASP A 325 -15.23 -7.15 -6.54
C ASP A 325 -13.97 -6.82 -5.74
N LEU A 326 -12.79 -6.85 -6.34
CA LEU A 326 -11.52 -6.66 -5.68
C LEU A 326 -11.13 -5.18 -5.56
N CYS A 327 -10.32 -4.89 -4.54
CA CYS A 327 -9.54 -3.68 -4.39
C CYS A 327 -8.07 -4.07 -4.32
N ILE A 328 -7.20 -3.30 -4.97
CA ILE A 328 -5.75 -3.47 -4.87
C ILE A 328 -5.17 -2.30 -4.09
N PHE A 329 -4.24 -2.59 -3.19
CA PHE A 329 -3.48 -1.60 -2.44
C PHE A 329 -2.02 -1.65 -2.88
N VAL A 330 -1.52 -0.52 -3.37
CA VAL A 330 -0.14 -0.35 -3.84
C VAL A 330 0.51 0.78 -3.06
N GLY A 331 1.77 0.65 -2.70
CA GLY A 331 2.48 1.68 -1.97
C GLY A 331 3.78 1.17 -1.38
N HIS A 332 4.11 1.64 -0.19
CA HIS A 332 5.42 1.44 0.45
C HIS A 332 5.64 0.07 1.12
N SER A 333 4.69 -0.85 1.01
CA SER A 333 4.81 -2.21 1.56
C SER A 333 4.48 -3.24 0.48
N GLU A 334 4.48 -4.51 0.86
CA GLU A 334 3.96 -5.58 0.02
C GLU A 334 2.54 -5.20 -0.47
N ALA A 335 2.40 -5.05 -1.78
CA ALA A 335 1.12 -4.76 -2.40
C ALA A 335 0.18 -5.94 -2.15
N PHE A 336 -1.09 -5.65 -1.89
CA PHE A 336 -2.05 -6.68 -1.50
C PHE A 336 -3.41 -6.42 -2.11
N CYS A 337 -4.21 -7.48 -2.17
CA CYS A 337 -5.55 -7.45 -2.73
C CYS A 337 -6.55 -8.00 -1.72
N VAL A 338 -7.71 -7.36 -1.63
CA VAL A 338 -8.83 -7.76 -0.78
C VAL A 338 -10.15 -7.60 -1.52
N PRO A 339 -11.21 -8.35 -1.17
CA PRO A 339 -12.55 -8.06 -1.66
C PRO A 339 -13.04 -6.72 -1.11
N ALA A 340 -13.77 -5.94 -1.90
CA ALA A 340 -14.36 -4.67 -1.48
C ALA A 340 -15.35 -4.87 -0.31
N ASN A 341 -16.02 -6.02 -0.24
CA ASN A 341 -16.92 -6.35 0.86
C ASN A 341 -16.21 -6.65 2.20
N SER A 342 -14.86 -6.72 2.21
CA SER A 342 -14.09 -6.99 3.43
C SER A 342 -14.09 -5.81 4.42
N SER A 343 -14.36 -4.59 3.95
CA SER A 343 -14.45 -3.42 4.81
C SER A 343 -15.43 -2.37 4.24
N PRO A 344 -16.30 -1.79 5.09
CA PRO A 344 -17.18 -0.71 4.66
C PRO A 344 -16.40 0.49 4.07
N GLY A 345 -16.86 0.98 2.92
CA GLY A 345 -16.26 2.14 2.23
C GLY A 345 -15.21 1.78 1.18
N LEU A 346 -14.84 0.50 1.04
CA LEU A 346 -14.05 0.07 -0.11
C LEU A 346 -14.93 0.03 -1.37
N LYS A 347 -14.37 0.56 -2.45
CA LYS A 347 -15.00 0.57 -3.77
C LYS A 347 -14.41 -0.54 -4.63
N PRO A 348 -15.23 -1.43 -5.22
CA PRO A 348 -14.74 -2.47 -6.11
C PRO A 348 -14.09 -1.88 -7.35
N ASN A 349 -13.26 -2.68 -8.02
CA ASN A 349 -12.54 -2.31 -9.22
C ASN A 349 -11.66 -1.03 -9.08
N CYS A 350 -11.07 -0.84 -7.90
CA CYS A 350 -10.25 0.34 -7.58
C CYS A 350 -8.86 -0.04 -7.06
N ILE A 351 -7.90 0.83 -7.33
CA ILE A 351 -6.55 0.78 -6.76
C ILE A 351 -6.40 1.93 -5.77
N TYR A 352 -6.09 1.60 -4.52
CA TYR A 352 -5.76 2.56 -3.48
C TYR A 352 -4.24 2.66 -3.42
N PHE A 353 -3.71 3.85 -3.60
CA PHE A 353 -2.27 4.08 -3.62
C PHE A 353 -1.83 5.06 -2.54
N VAL A 354 -0.65 4.79 -1.97
CA VAL A 354 -0.04 5.63 -0.92
C VAL A 354 1.43 5.83 -1.20
N GLY A 355 1.93 6.96 -0.68
CA GLY A 355 3.34 7.22 -0.53
C GLY A 355 3.78 8.60 -0.98
N TYR A 356 4.32 8.69 -2.20
CA TYR A 356 4.57 9.97 -2.87
C TYR A 356 3.28 10.72 -3.17
N ASN A 357 2.22 9.98 -3.45
CA ASN A 357 0.87 10.49 -3.57
C ASN A 357 -0.07 9.57 -2.81
N PHE A 358 -1.15 10.15 -2.31
CA PHE A 358 -2.27 9.42 -1.75
C PHE A 358 -3.47 9.60 -2.66
N GLY A 359 -4.18 8.52 -2.94
CA GLY A 359 -5.34 8.60 -3.81
C GLY A 359 -5.96 7.27 -4.16
N VAL A 360 -6.95 7.34 -5.04
CA VAL A 360 -7.70 6.19 -5.54
C VAL A 360 -7.82 6.28 -7.05
N TYR A 361 -7.48 5.18 -7.72
CA TYR A 361 -7.65 5.02 -9.15
C TYR A 361 -8.83 4.08 -9.44
N ASP A 362 -9.86 4.58 -10.12
CA ASP A 362 -10.99 3.78 -10.57
C ASP A 362 -10.67 3.20 -11.94
N LEU A 363 -10.55 1.87 -12.05
CA LEU A 363 -10.21 1.20 -13.31
C LEU A 363 -11.34 1.31 -14.35
N THR A 364 -12.59 1.43 -13.90
CA THR A 364 -13.79 1.51 -14.75
C THR A 364 -13.83 2.83 -15.50
N THR A 365 -13.61 3.92 -14.78
CA THR A 365 -13.65 5.28 -15.36
C THR A 365 -12.27 5.80 -15.73
N LYS A 366 -11.21 5.03 -15.44
CA LYS A 366 -9.81 5.40 -15.58
C LYS A 366 -9.46 6.70 -14.86
N THR A 367 -10.20 7.01 -13.80
CA THR A 367 -10.08 8.28 -13.09
C THR A 367 -9.05 8.15 -11.96
N CYS A 368 -7.98 8.94 -12.04
CA CYS A 368 -7.02 9.12 -10.95
C CYS A 368 -7.52 10.22 -10.02
N THR A 369 -7.94 9.87 -8.81
CA THR A 369 -8.29 10.84 -7.78
C THR A 369 -7.12 11.02 -6.81
N MET A 370 -6.48 12.17 -6.84
CA MET A 370 -5.36 12.51 -5.95
C MET A 370 -5.83 13.35 -4.77
N PHE A 371 -5.19 13.15 -3.62
CA PHE A 371 -5.41 13.97 -2.42
C PHE A 371 -4.30 15.00 -2.31
N LEU A 372 -4.68 16.26 -2.10
CA LEU A 372 -3.80 17.41 -1.97
C LEU A 372 -3.95 18.07 -0.59
N THR A 373 -2.92 18.78 -0.15
CA THR A 373 -2.96 19.64 1.03
C THR A 373 -3.44 21.04 0.66
N GLU A 374 -3.83 21.88 1.63
CA GLU A 374 -4.24 23.29 1.39
C GLU A 374 -3.35 24.07 0.42
N ASP A 375 -2.03 23.87 0.48
CA ASP A 375 -1.03 24.49 -0.40
C ASP A 375 -0.97 23.87 -1.82
N GLU A 376 -2.01 23.12 -2.23
CA GLU A 376 -2.12 22.36 -3.49
C GLU A 376 -1.02 21.30 -3.74
N ASN A 377 -0.20 21.04 -2.73
CA ASN A 377 0.83 20.01 -2.81
C ASN A 377 0.25 18.59 -2.63
N PRO A 378 0.79 17.56 -3.31
CA PRO A 378 0.36 16.19 -3.12
C PRO A 378 0.45 15.74 -1.67
N LEU A 379 -0.64 15.14 -1.18
CA LEU A 379 -0.63 14.47 0.11
C LEU A 379 0.35 13.30 0.04
N ARG A 380 1.37 13.35 0.90
CA ARG A 380 2.43 12.36 0.96
C ARG A 380 2.80 12.05 2.39
N LYS A 381 3.15 10.79 2.64
CA LYS A 381 3.73 10.33 3.90
C LYS A 381 4.85 9.40 3.52
N LEU A 382 6.07 9.92 3.65
CA LEU A 382 7.25 9.15 3.29
C LEU A 382 7.60 8.15 4.39
N GLU A 383 7.09 8.32 5.62
CA GLU A 383 7.49 7.56 6.82
C GLU A 383 7.54 6.03 6.73
N PHE A 384 8.44 5.40 7.53
CA PHE A 384 8.71 3.95 7.49
C PHE A 384 7.43 3.12 7.63
N PRO A 385 7.25 2.04 6.83
CA PRO A 385 8.15 1.51 5.81
C PRO A 385 8.34 2.47 4.63
N TYR A 386 9.59 2.91 4.39
CA TYR A 386 9.97 3.99 3.47
C TYR A 386 10.35 3.41 2.11
N TRP A 387 9.93 4.04 1.01
CA TRP A 387 10.72 4.04 -0.22
C TRP A 387 11.46 5.39 -0.35
N PRO A 388 12.66 5.43 -0.94
CA PRO A 388 13.21 6.66 -1.51
C PRO A 388 12.51 6.99 -2.84
N PRO A 389 12.48 8.27 -3.26
CA PRO A 389 11.86 8.65 -4.52
C PRO A 389 12.56 7.94 -5.67
N PRO A 390 11.91 7.77 -6.83
CA PRO A 390 12.64 7.46 -8.05
C PRO A 390 13.54 8.66 -8.36
N ALA A 391 14.69 8.76 -7.68
CA ALA A 391 15.70 9.73 -8.01
C ALA A 391 16.31 9.29 -9.34
N SER A 392 16.31 10.23 -10.30
CA SER A 392 17.20 10.19 -11.45
C SER A 392 18.59 9.77 -10.98
N SER A 393 19.16 8.80 -11.69
CA SER A 393 20.51 8.30 -11.49
C SER A 393 21.48 9.43 -11.13
N PRO A 394 22.35 9.28 -10.11
CA PRO A 394 23.43 10.25 -9.95
C PRO A 394 24.21 10.30 -11.28
N PRO A 395 24.60 11.50 -11.76
CA PRO A 395 25.36 11.62 -12.98
C PRO A 395 26.60 10.74 -12.84
N ALA A 396 26.84 9.89 -13.84
CA ALA A 396 28.06 9.12 -13.94
C ALA A 396 29.23 10.12 -13.87
N SER A 397 29.99 10.08 -12.78
CA SER A 397 31.26 10.80 -12.70
C SER A 397 32.23 10.13 -13.66
N ASN A 398 32.59 10.85 -14.72
CA ASN A 398 33.70 10.50 -15.62
C ASN A 398 35.04 10.43 -14.87
#